data_AF-A0A0D7CLA4-F1
#
_entry.id   AF-A0A0D7CLA4-F1
#
_cell.length_a   1.000
_cell.length_b   1.000
_cell.length_c   1.000
_cell.angle_alpha   90.00
_cell.angle_beta   90.00
_cell.angle_gamma   90.00
#
_symmetry.space_group_name_H-M   'P 1'
#
loop_
_entity.id
_entity.type
_entity.pdbx_description
1 polymer ?
#
loop_
_entity_poly.entity_id
_entity_poly.type
_entity_poly.pdbx_seq_one_letter_code
_entity_poly.pdbx_strand_id
1 'polypeptide(L)'
;MPTSTLTAAALDQAAARIAPTLSEPERAAWASIAASYSRSLVAKTTAELVDEALRALPEHGTRPAVDVRLPGRISRALPDWAHRTRADLSHKPSTQLAVAAEVLRRWGWQNRPHKLRDGRGRRCICGAICSAVALGVGSVDSAHQAAGYVLTELRGRHWNALIGDWNQNVCRTPDQAVELLTAAHHRALNAGR
;
A
#
# COMPACT_ATOMS: atom_id res chain seq x y z
N MET A 1 -5.19 26.12 -14.00
CA MET A 1 -5.93 24.86 -13.77
C MET A 1 -5.86 24.55 -12.28
N PRO A 2 -6.97 24.26 -11.58
CA PRO A 2 -6.92 23.99 -10.15
C PRO A 2 -6.15 22.69 -9.89
N THR A 3 -5.04 22.80 -9.17
CA THR A 3 -4.23 21.66 -8.73
C THR A 3 -5.10 20.79 -7.83
N SER A 4 -5.54 19.62 -8.34
CA SER A 4 -6.31 18.66 -7.55
C SER A 4 -5.53 18.34 -6.27
N THR A 5 -6.05 18.82 -5.14
CA THR A 5 -5.37 18.65 -3.86
C THR A 5 -5.69 17.25 -3.36
N LEU A 6 -4.67 16.40 -3.30
CA LEU A 6 -4.80 15.01 -2.87
C LEU A 6 -5.10 14.96 -1.37
N THR A 7 -6.36 14.71 -1.01
CA THR A 7 -6.81 14.56 0.38
C THR A 7 -7.10 13.10 0.70
N ALA A 8 -7.16 12.75 1.99
CA ALA A 8 -7.47 11.39 2.42
C ALA A 8 -8.84 10.94 1.87
N ALA A 9 -9.86 11.77 2.02
CA ALA A 9 -11.21 11.49 1.53
C ALA A 9 -11.26 11.38 0.00
N ALA A 10 -10.57 12.26 -0.73
CA ALA A 10 -10.52 12.20 -2.19
C ALA A 10 -9.84 10.92 -2.70
N LEU A 11 -8.73 10.52 -2.07
CA LEU A 11 -8.02 9.28 -2.39
C LEU A 11 -8.88 8.04 -2.11
N ASP A 12 -9.57 8.03 -0.98
CA ASP A 12 -10.46 6.93 -0.56
C ASP A 12 -11.69 6.79 -1.48
N GLN A 13 -12.30 7.92 -1.84
CA GLN A 13 -13.42 7.95 -2.81
C GLN A 13 -12.97 7.58 -4.23
N ALA A 14 -11.77 7.98 -4.65
CA ALA A 14 -11.21 7.57 -5.94
C ALA A 14 -10.95 6.06 -5.97
N ALA A 15 -10.40 5.51 -4.89
CA ALA A 15 -10.19 4.07 -4.75
C ALA A 15 -11.51 3.30 -4.87
N ALA A 16 -12.58 3.78 -4.22
CA ALA A 16 -13.90 3.15 -4.29
C ALA A 16 -14.45 3.06 -5.72
N ARG A 17 -14.14 4.05 -6.57
CA ARG A 17 -14.49 4.06 -8.00
C ARG A 17 -13.64 3.12 -8.86
N ILE A 18 -12.36 2.97 -8.53
CA ILE A 18 -11.41 2.16 -9.32
C ILE A 18 -11.49 0.67 -8.98
N ALA A 19 -11.72 0.32 -7.71
CA ALA A 19 -11.71 -1.07 -7.28
C ALA A 19 -12.65 -2.01 -8.09
N PRO A 20 -13.86 -1.59 -8.53
CA PRO A 20 -14.70 -2.38 -9.44
C PRO A 20 -14.14 -2.53 -10.86
N THR A 21 -13.35 -1.56 -11.34
CA THR A 21 -12.80 -1.51 -12.72
C THR A 21 -11.53 -2.34 -12.92
N LEU A 22 -10.94 -2.87 -11.84
CA LEU A 22 -9.95 -3.95 -11.96
C LEU A 22 -10.63 -5.14 -12.65
N SER A 23 -9.98 -5.74 -13.64
CA SER A 23 -10.61 -6.63 -14.62
C SER A 23 -11.08 -7.96 -14.02
N GLU A 24 -12.09 -8.58 -14.65
CA GLU A 24 -12.57 -9.92 -14.31
C GLU A 24 -11.48 -11.01 -14.37
N PRO A 25 -10.57 -11.04 -15.37
CA PRO A 25 -9.44 -11.96 -15.35
C PRO A 25 -8.49 -11.71 -14.16
N GLU A 26 -8.29 -10.45 -13.74
CA GLU A 26 -7.50 -10.16 -12.53
C GLU A 26 -8.21 -10.72 -11.29
N ARG A 27 -9.53 -10.58 -11.15
CA ARG A 27 -10.30 -11.17 -10.02
C ARG A 27 -10.30 -12.71 -10.03
N ALA A 28 -10.48 -13.32 -11.20
CA ALA A 28 -10.48 -14.78 -11.36
C ALA A 28 -9.11 -15.40 -11.11
N ALA A 29 -8.03 -14.72 -11.51
CA ALA A 29 -6.66 -15.12 -11.18
C ALA A 29 -6.45 -15.21 -9.66
N TRP A 30 -7.06 -14.33 -8.87
CA TRP A 30 -6.98 -14.38 -7.40
C TRP A 30 -7.73 -15.56 -6.77
N ALA A 31 -8.94 -15.86 -7.26
CA ALA A 31 -9.68 -17.04 -6.80
C ALA A 31 -8.90 -18.33 -7.10
N SER A 32 -8.23 -18.38 -8.25
CA SER A 32 -7.35 -19.47 -8.65
C SER A 32 -6.09 -19.57 -7.78
N ILE A 33 -5.39 -18.45 -7.56
CA ILE A 33 -4.19 -18.40 -6.70
C ILE A 33 -4.54 -18.82 -5.28
N ALA A 34 -5.61 -18.30 -4.68
CA ALA A 34 -6.02 -18.65 -3.32
C ALA A 34 -6.40 -20.14 -3.17
N ALA A 35 -7.10 -20.70 -4.16
CA ALA A 35 -7.48 -22.12 -4.18
C ALA A 35 -6.30 -23.07 -4.50
N SER A 36 -5.26 -22.57 -5.17
CA SER A 36 -4.01 -23.30 -5.43
C SER A 36 -3.07 -23.24 -4.23
N TYR A 37 -2.99 -22.09 -3.56
CA TYR A 37 -2.15 -21.88 -2.38
C TYR A 37 -2.61 -22.76 -1.22
N SER A 38 -3.92 -22.86 -0.96
CA SER A 38 -4.45 -23.71 0.11
C SER A 38 -4.16 -25.20 -0.09
N ARG A 39 -4.16 -25.69 -1.34
CA ARG A 39 -3.83 -27.09 -1.66
C ARG A 39 -2.32 -27.35 -1.64
N SER A 40 -1.52 -26.40 -2.11
CA SER A 40 -0.05 -26.49 -2.08
C SER A 40 0.51 -26.48 -0.65
N LEU A 41 -0.08 -25.69 0.25
CA LEU A 41 0.37 -25.59 1.65
C LEU A 41 0.13 -26.89 2.45
N VAL A 42 -0.90 -27.67 2.09
CA VAL A 42 -1.23 -28.94 2.77
C VAL A 42 -0.42 -30.12 2.20
N ALA A 43 0.12 -29.98 0.98
CA ALA A 43 0.89 -31.03 0.31
C ALA A 43 2.40 -30.99 0.62
N LYS A 44 2.91 -29.89 1.18
CA LYS A 44 4.33 -29.69 1.48
C LYS A 44 4.61 -29.87 2.97
N THR A 45 5.77 -30.43 3.29
CA THR A 45 6.27 -30.47 4.66
C THR A 45 6.65 -29.06 5.13
N THR A 46 6.66 -28.83 6.45
CA THR A 46 7.06 -27.53 7.03
C THR A 46 8.45 -27.10 6.57
N ALA A 47 9.38 -28.05 6.39
CA ALA A 47 10.73 -27.78 5.93
C ALA A 47 10.76 -27.27 4.47
N GLU A 48 9.95 -27.87 3.59
CA GLU A 48 9.82 -27.43 2.19
C GLU A 48 9.14 -26.06 2.08
N LEU A 49 8.18 -25.77 2.96
CA LEU A 49 7.56 -24.45 3.05
C LEU A 49 8.54 -23.39 3.52
N VAL A 50 9.39 -23.71 4.49
CA VAL A 50 10.44 -22.81 4.98
C VAL A 50 11.48 -22.57 3.89
N ASP A 51 11.95 -23.62 3.22
CA ASP A 51 12.96 -23.51 2.18
C ASP A 51 12.44 -22.75 0.94
N GLU A 52 11.19 -22.99 0.54
CA GLU A 52 10.55 -22.22 -0.53
C GLU A 52 10.32 -20.76 -0.13
N ALA A 53 9.88 -20.50 1.10
CA ALA A 53 9.74 -19.13 1.60
C ALA A 53 11.09 -18.42 1.63
N LEU A 54 12.17 -19.10 2.02
CA LEU A 54 13.52 -18.56 2.01
C LEU A 54 14.04 -18.31 0.59
N ARG A 55 13.70 -19.16 -0.38
CA ARG A 55 14.03 -18.95 -1.81
C ARG A 55 13.17 -17.87 -2.47
N ALA A 56 11.96 -17.65 -1.97
CA ALA A 56 11.05 -16.60 -2.43
C ALA A 56 11.31 -15.25 -1.75
N LEU A 57 12.23 -15.18 -0.77
CA LEU A 57 12.72 -13.91 -0.28
C LEU A 57 13.49 -13.23 -1.42
N PRO A 58 13.07 -12.02 -1.84
CA PRO A 58 13.85 -11.28 -2.82
C PRO A 58 15.26 -11.03 -2.25
N GLU A 59 16.30 -11.20 -3.10
CA GLU A 59 17.72 -10.96 -2.73
C GLU A 59 17.93 -9.56 -2.12
N HIS A 60 17.01 -8.64 -2.38
CA HIS A 60 16.92 -7.34 -1.74
C HIS A 60 15.64 -7.41 -0.91
N GLY A 61 15.73 -7.34 0.42
CA GLY A 61 14.61 -7.58 1.34
C GLY A 61 13.37 -6.70 1.10
N THR A 62 12.48 -6.56 2.09
CA THR A 62 11.20 -5.80 2.01
C THR A 62 11.30 -4.30 1.68
N ARG A 63 12.47 -3.83 1.28
CA ARG A 63 12.77 -2.51 0.75
C ARG A 63 12.19 -2.37 -0.66
N PRO A 64 11.57 -1.23 -0.99
CA PRO A 64 11.13 -0.97 -2.35
C PRO A 64 12.29 -1.10 -3.35
N ALA A 65 12.00 -1.59 -4.56
CA ALA A 65 12.97 -1.69 -5.67
C ALA A 65 13.57 -0.32 -6.06
N VAL A 66 12.91 0.77 -5.66
CA VAL A 66 13.42 2.14 -5.76
C VAL A 66 14.08 2.52 -4.43
N ASP A 67 15.34 2.97 -4.48
CA ASP A 67 16.02 3.51 -3.31
C ASP A 67 15.47 4.90 -2.93
N VAL A 68 14.31 4.91 -2.29
CA VAL A 68 13.75 6.13 -1.71
C VAL A 68 14.44 6.37 -0.37
N ARG A 69 15.40 7.30 -0.35
CA ARG A 69 15.94 7.83 0.91
C ARG A 69 14.84 8.59 1.64
N LEU A 70 14.14 7.90 2.54
CA LEU A 70 13.16 8.55 3.41
C LEU A 70 13.87 9.57 4.30
N PRO A 71 13.39 10.83 4.33
CA PRO A 71 13.85 11.82 5.29
C PRO A 71 13.85 11.28 6.73
N GLY A 72 14.88 11.63 7.50
CA GLY A 72 15.09 11.19 8.87
C GLY A 72 13.95 11.52 9.86
N ARG A 73 14.11 11.10 11.12
CA ARG A 73 13.05 11.15 12.15
C ARG A 73 12.52 12.55 12.47
N ILE A 74 13.31 13.61 12.24
CA ILE A 74 12.89 15.00 12.44
C ILE A 74 12.04 15.48 11.26
N SER A 75 12.43 15.11 10.04
CA SER A 75 11.79 15.56 8.82
C SER A 75 10.42 14.92 8.57
N ARG A 76 10.07 13.79 9.19
CA ARG A 76 8.69 13.24 9.13
C ARG A 76 7.61 14.22 9.61
N ALA A 77 7.99 15.13 10.51
CA ALA A 77 7.12 16.16 11.08
C ALA A 77 6.96 17.37 10.15
N LEU A 78 7.63 17.41 9.01
CA LEU A 78 7.39 18.39 7.99
C LEU A 78 6.13 18.04 7.17
N PRO A 79 5.45 19.05 6.61
CA PRO A 79 4.39 18.82 5.63
C PRO A 79 4.91 18.10 4.38
N ASP A 80 4.04 17.35 3.70
CA ASP A 80 4.42 16.57 2.51
C ASP A 80 5.00 17.45 1.38
N TRP A 81 4.59 18.72 1.28
CA TRP A 81 5.17 19.64 0.30
C TRP A 81 6.67 19.89 0.51
N ALA A 82 7.18 19.75 1.73
CA ALA A 82 8.59 19.92 2.05
C ALA A 82 9.44 18.71 1.62
N HIS A 83 8.79 17.62 1.22
CA HIS A 83 9.44 16.43 0.66
C HIS A 83 9.29 16.34 -0.86
N ARG A 84 8.65 17.34 -1.49
CA ARG A 84 8.41 17.35 -2.94
C ARG A 84 9.71 17.29 -3.71
N THR A 85 9.96 16.15 -4.32
CA THR A 85 10.94 15.95 -5.38
C THR A 85 10.21 15.92 -6.74
N ARG A 86 10.95 15.92 -7.84
CA ARG A 86 10.33 15.75 -9.18
C ARG A 86 9.63 14.39 -9.21
N ALA A 87 8.35 14.38 -9.57
CA ALA A 87 7.59 13.15 -9.74
C ALA A 87 8.18 12.32 -10.88
N ASP A 88 8.67 11.12 -10.56
CA ASP A 88 8.98 10.12 -11.56
C ASP A 88 7.71 9.32 -11.85
N LEU A 89 7.10 9.66 -12.99
CA LEU A 89 5.85 9.09 -13.48
C LEU A 89 6.03 7.65 -14.01
N SER A 90 7.26 7.13 -14.09
CA SER A 90 7.54 5.77 -14.53
C SER A 90 7.16 4.71 -13.49
N HIS A 91 6.95 5.10 -12.23
CA HIS A 91 6.72 4.17 -11.15
C HIS A 91 5.28 3.65 -11.11
N LYS A 92 5.19 2.33 -11.10
CA LYS A 92 3.92 1.60 -11.07
C LYS A 92 3.26 1.66 -9.66
N PRO A 93 1.93 1.48 -9.57
CA PRO A 93 1.22 1.37 -8.27
C PRO A 93 1.87 0.41 -7.26
N SER A 94 2.43 -0.71 -7.71
CA SER A 94 3.16 -1.66 -6.86
C SER A 94 4.34 -1.00 -6.16
N THR A 95 5.20 -0.30 -6.89
CA THR A 95 6.34 0.44 -6.34
C THR A 95 5.89 1.46 -5.30
N GLN A 96 4.80 2.18 -5.60
CA GLN A 96 4.24 3.17 -4.70
C GLN A 96 3.73 2.54 -3.39
N LEU A 97 3.10 1.37 -3.44
CA LEU A 97 2.65 0.62 -2.26
C LEU A 97 3.82 0.13 -1.40
N ALA A 98 4.91 -0.33 -2.01
CA ALA A 98 6.11 -0.72 -1.28
C ALA A 98 6.74 0.47 -0.52
N VAL A 99 6.80 1.64 -1.17
CA VAL A 99 7.29 2.88 -0.54
C VAL A 99 6.34 3.33 0.56
N ALA A 100 5.03 3.25 0.36
CA ALA A 100 4.05 3.56 1.39
C ALA A 100 4.18 2.64 2.62
N ALA A 101 4.44 1.35 2.44
CA ALA A 101 4.71 0.42 3.53
C ALA A 101 5.96 0.86 4.33
N GLU A 102 7.03 1.25 3.63
CA GLU A 102 8.25 1.74 4.27
C GLU A 102 8.04 3.07 5.01
N VAL A 103 7.20 3.97 4.48
CA VAL A 103 6.78 5.18 5.19
C VAL A 103 6.08 4.82 6.50
N LEU A 104 5.18 3.84 6.51
CA LEU A 104 4.54 3.40 7.76
C LEU A 104 5.55 2.79 8.74
N ARG A 105 6.51 1.99 8.27
CA ARG A 105 7.56 1.40 9.12
C ARG A 105 8.47 2.47 9.74
N ARG A 106 8.94 3.44 8.96
CA ARG A 106 9.94 4.42 9.43
C ARG A 106 9.33 5.64 10.12
N TRP A 107 8.24 6.17 9.58
CA TRP A 107 7.63 7.39 10.12
C TRP A 107 6.55 7.09 11.15
N GLY A 108 6.02 5.85 11.14
CA GLY A 108 5.03 5.34 12.05
C GLY A 108 3.61 5.48 11.51
N TRP A 109 2.74 4.59 11.98
CA TRP A 109 1.32 4.58 11.64
C TRP A 109 0.48 5.38 12.63
N GLN A 110 -0.63 5.96 12.16
CA GLN A 110 -1.65 6.59 13.00
C GLN A 110 -3.07 6.26 12.53
N ASN A 111 -3.97 6.11 13.49
CA ASN A 111 -5.33 5.65 13.29
C ASN A 111 -6.39 6.77 13.30
N ARG A 112 -6.00 8.05 13.25
CA ARG A 112 -7.01 9.13 13.30
C ARG A 112 -7.77 9.25 11.98
N PRO A 113 -9.09 9.48 12.03
CA PRO A 113 -9.93 9.58 10.84
C PRO A 113 -9.51 10.72 9.93
N HIS A 114 -9.41 10.42 8.63
CA HIS A 114 -9.21 11.37 7.52
C HIS A 114 -8.09 12.40 7.69
N LYS A 115 -7.15 12.17 8.63
CA LYS A 115 -5.90 12.92 8.74
C LYS A 115 -4.83 12.12 8.02
N LEU A 116 -4.21 12.73 7.01
CA LEU A 116 -3.06 12.12 6.33
C LEU A 116 -1.88 11.92 7.30
N ARG A 117 -1.80 12.77 8.33
CA ARG A 117 -0.66 12.88 9.23
C ARG A 117 -1.06 13.42 10.60
N ASP A 118 -0.38 12.98 11.65
CA ASP A 118 -0.50 13.59 12.99
C ASP A 118 0.62 14.62 13.28
N GLY A 119 0.55 15.30 14.42
CA GLY A 119 1.55 16.31 14.80
C GLY A 119 2.98 15.76 14.97
N ARG A 120 3.13 14.43 15.09
CA ARG A 120 4.44 13.74 15.17
C ARG A 120 4.92 13.24 13.82
N GLY A 121 4.15 13.44 12.75
CA GLY A 121 4.49 12.95 11.42
C GLY A 121 4.21 11.47 11.18
N ARG A 122 3.39 10.81 12.02
CA ARG A 122 2.89 9.47 11.71
C ARG A 122 1.83 9.56 10.61
N ARG A 123 1.73 8.56 9.73
CA ARG A 123 0.84 8.58 8.56
C ARG A 123 -0.29 7.54 8.72
N CYS A 124 -1.49 7.85 8.22
CA CYS A 124 -2.46 6.78 7.93
C CYS A 124 -2.08 6.08 6.62
N ILE A 125 -2.79 5.01 6.25
CA ILE A 125 -2.59 4.31 4.96
C ILE A 125 -2.65 5.29 3.78
N CYS A 126 -3.72 6.09 3.68
CA CYS A 126 -3.85 7.11 2.63
C CYS A 126 -2.70 8.12 2.68
N GLY A 127 -2.31 8.56 3.87
CA GLY A 127 -1.19 9.48 4.07
C GLY A 127 0.16 8.93 3.61
N ALA A 128 0.39 7.64 3.78
CA ALA A 128 1.60 6.99 3.30
C ALA A 128 1.64 6.92 1.76
N ILE A 129 0.50 6.61 1.12
CA ILE A 129 0.38 6.63 -0.35
C ILE A 129 0.60 8.05 -0.90
N CYS A 130 0.02 9.08 -0.26
CA CYS A 130 0.25 10.48 -0.62
C CYS A 130 1.72 10.88 -0.44
N SER A 131 2.35 10.42 0.63
CA SER A 131 3.76 10.70 0.92
C SER A 131 4.67 10.11 -0.15
N ALA A 132 4.34 8.93 -0.69
CA ALA A 132 5.08 8.34 -1.80
C ALA A 132 5.06 9.25 -3.05
N VAL A 133 3.90 9.83 -3.40
CA VAL A 133 3.81 10.82 -4.50
C VAL A 133 4.67 12.05 -4.21
N ALA A 134 4.61 12.56 -2.97
CA ALA A 134 5.44 13.69 -2.56
C ALA A 134 6.94 13.39 -2.66
N LEU A 135 7.34 12.15 -2.36
CA LEU A 135 8.73 11.67 -2.51
C LEU A 135 9.13 11.38 -3.96
N GLY A 136 8.25 11.66 -4.91
CA GLY A 136 8.48 11.49 -6.34
C GLY A 136 8.19 10.07 -6.85
N VAL A 137 7.57 9.21 -6.05
CA VAL A 137 7.22 7.84 -6.44
C VAL A 137 5.78 7.78 -6.91
N GLY A 138 5.62 7.73 -8.24
CA GLY A 138 4.34 7.63 -8.90
C GLY A 138 3.65 8.99 -9.06
N SER A 139 2.42 8.94 -9.53
CA SER A 139 1.55 10.08 -9.79
C SER A 139 0.31 10.05 -8.90
N VAL A 140 -0.52 11.09 -9.04
CA VAL A 140 -1.87 11.10 -8.45
C VAL A 140 -2.71 9.93 -8.95
N ASP A 141 -2.57 9.58 -10.24
CA ASP A 141 -3.34 8.49 -10.83
C ASP A 141 -2.86 7.12 -10.34
N SER A 142 -1.54 6.90 -10.23
CA SER A 142 -1.02 5.68 -9.63
C SER A 142 -1.38 5.59 -8.14
N ALA A 143 -1.50 6.73 -7.44
CA ALA A 143 -1.99 6.76 -6.06
C ALA A 143 -3.42 6.24 -5.94
N HIS A 144 -4.31 6.67 -6.84
CA HIS A 144 -5.69 6.17 -6.88
C HIS A 144 -5.73 4.68 -7.20
N GLN A 145 -4.91 4.19 -8.13
CA GLN A 145 -4.79 2.77 -8.44
C GLN A 145 -4.24 1.96 -7.26
N ALA A 146 -3.19 2.44 -6.61
CA ALA A 146 -2.61 1.85 -5.40
C ALA A 146 -3.66 1.73 -4.29
N ALA A 147 -4.43 2.78 -4.03
CA ALA A 147 -5.52 2.75 -3.07
C ALA A 147 -6.65 1.77 -3.49
N GLY A 148 -6.92 1.62 -4.80
CA GLY A 148 -7.82 0.59 -5.32
C GLY A 148 -7.37 -0.84 -4.98
N TYR A 149 -6.07 -1.12 -5.06
CA TYR A 149 -5.51 -2.41 -4.63
C TYR A 149 -5.67 -2.65 -3.12
N VAL A 150 -5.50 -1.60 -2.30
CA VAL A 150 -5.74 -1.68 -0.85
C VAL A 150 -7.22 -2.00 -0.54
N LEU A 151 -8.17 -1.34 -1.21
CA LEU A 151 -9.59 -1.67 -1.04
C LEU A 151 -9.92 -3.09 -1.49
N THR A 152 -9.26 -3.58 -2.54
CA THR A 152 -9.44 -4.96 -3.01
C THR A 152 -8.96 -5.96 -1.96
N GLU A 153 -7.82 -5.71 -1.32
CA GLU A 153 -7.34 -6.50 -0.18
C GLU A 153 -8.30 -6.44 1.01
N LEU A 154 -8.81 -5.26 1.36
CA LEU A 154 -9.79 -5.09 2.43
C LEU A 154 -11.07 -5.89 2.17
N ARG A 155 -11.59 -5.85 0.94
CA ARG A 155 -12.75 -6.66 0.53
C ARG A 155 -12.47 -8.16 0.63
N GLY A 156 -11.28 -8.59 0.23
CA GLY A 156 -10.81 -9.97 0.42
C GLY A 156 -10.75 -10.40 1.90
N ARG A 157 -10.58 -9.44 2.82
CA ARG A 157 -10.63 -9.63 4.27
C ARG A 157 -12.02 -9.37 4.87
N HIS A 158 -13.07 -9.40 4.05
CA HIS A 158 -14.46 -9.14 4.41
C HIS A 158 -14.74 -7.73 4.97
N TRP A 159 -13.90 -6.75 4.63
CA TRP A 159 -14.15 -5.34 4.94
C TRP A 159 -14.72 -4.62 3.73
N ASN A 160 -16.00 -4.24 3.81
CA ASN A 160 -16.75 -3.61 2.71
C ASN A 160 -16.87 -2.08 2.81
N ALA A 161 -16.29 -1.47 3.86
CA ALA A 161 -16.27 -0.01 4.03
C ALA A 161 -14.96 0.59 3.44
N LEU A 162 -14.77 1.89 3.62
CA LEU A 162 -13.64 2.62 3.04
C LEU A 162 -12.31 2.37 3.80
N ILE A 163 -11.19 2.79 3.21
CA ILE A 163 -9.86 2.67 3.84
C ILE A 163 -9.80 3.51 5.11
N GLY A 164 -10.39 4.71 5.08
CA GLY A 164 -10.51 5.59 6.24
C GLY A 164 -11.24 4.92 7.40
N ASP A 165 -12.33 4.19 7.10
CA ASP A 165 -13.12 3.45 8.09
C ASP A 165 -12.34 2.31 8.70
N TRP A 166 -11.57 1.58 7.89
CA TRP A 166 -10.69 0.55 8.40
C TRP A 166 -9.62 1.15 9.31
N ASN A 167 -8.97 2.23 8.87
CA ASN A 167 -7.84 2.86 9.56
C ASN A 167 -8.24 3.42 10.93
N GLN A 168 -9.50 3.85 11.12
CA GLN A 168 -9.99 4.39 12.39
C GLN A 168 -10.50 3.33 13.38
N ASN A 169 -10.58 2.07 12.98
CA ASN A 169 -11.12 1.02 13.85
C ASN A 169 -10.18 0.75 15.04
N VAL A 170 -10.76 0.61 16.24
CA VAL A 170 -10.05 0.54 17.54
C VAL A 170 -9.06 -0.64 17.62
N CYS A 171 -9.35 -1.74 16.95
CA CYS A 171 -8.54 -2.96 17.02
C CYS A 171 -7.40 -3.00 15.97
N ARG A 172 -7.12 -1.89 15.28
CA ARG A 172 -6.06 -1.86 14.26
C ARG A 172 -4.69 -1.54 14.84
N THR A 173 -3.70 -2.28 14.35
CA THR A 173 -2.30 -2.15 14.75
C THR A 173 -1.44 -1.59 13.62
N PRO A 174 -0.28 -0.97 13.93
CA PRO A 174 0.70 -0.58 12.92
C PRO A 174 1.08 -1.73 12.00
N ASP A 175 1.29 -2.94 12.55
CA ASP A 175 1.70 -4.11 11.79
C ASP A 175 0.63 -4.55 10.80
N GLN A 176 -0.64 -4.52 11.19
CA GLN A 176 -1.76 -4.79 10.27
C GLN A 176 -1.82 -3.79 9.12
N ALA A 177 -1.49 -2.51 9.37
CA ALA A 177 -1.48 -1.50 8.32
C ALA A 177 -0.31 -1.71 7.32
N VAL A 178 0.86 -2.09 7.84
CA VAL A 178 2.03 -2.46 7.00
C VAL A 178 1.76 -3.75 6.23
N GLU A 179 1.18 -4.76 6.86
CA GLU A 179 0.80 -6.04 6.26
C GLU A 179 -0.22 -5.82 5.14
N LEU A 180 -1.23 -4.98 5.36
CA LEU A 180 -2.22 -4.63 4.35
C LEU A 180 -1.60 -3.95 3.12
N LEU A 181 -0.68 -2.99 3.32
CA LEU A 181 0.06 -2.36 2.22
C LEU A 181 0.97 -3.34 1.49
N THR A 182 1.60 -4.27 2.22
CA THR A 182 2.47 -5.31 1.66
C THR A 182 1.66 -6.31 0.83
N ALA A 183 0.49 -6.73 1.30
CA ALA A 183 -0.42 -7.58 0.55
C ALA A 183 -0.92 -6.88 -0.72
N ALA A 184 -1.31 -5.60 -0.62
CA ALA A 184 -1.72 -4.81 -1.76
C ALA A 184 -0.58 -4.62 -2.78
N HIS A 185 0.66 -4.44 -2.30
CA HIS A 185 1.86 -4.38 -3.14
C HIS A 185 2.05 -5.67 -3.95
N HIS A 186 2.01 -6.84 -3.29
CA HIS A 186 2.11 -8.12 -3.98
C HIS A 186 0.96 -8.32 -4.96
N ARG A 187 -0.25 -7.86 -4.62
CA ARG A 187 -1.39 -7.89 -5.53
C ARG A 187 -1.14 -7.07 -6.80
N ALA A 188 -0.63 -5.85 -6.65
CA ALA A 188 -0.31 -4.99 -7.79
C ALA A 188 0.83 -5.58 -8.65
N LEU A 189 1.88 -6.13 -8.02
CA LEU A 189 2.98 -6.80 -8.72
C LEU A 189 2.49 -7.97 -9.58
N ASN A 190 1.64 -8.84 -9.02
CA ASN A 190 1.11 -10.00 -9.73
C ASN A 190 0.21 -9.61 -10.91
N ALA A 191 -0.38 -8.41 -10.88
CA ALA A 191 -1.14 -7.83 -11.99
C ALA A 191 -0.25 -7.07 -13.01
N GLY A 192 1.08 -7.07 -12.84
CA GLY A 192 2.01 -6.32 -13.68
C GLY A 192 1.93 -4.79 -13.50
N ARG A 193 1.23 -4.33 -12.47
CA ARG A 193 1.04 -2.93 -12.07
C ARG A 193 1.97 -2.56 -10.92
#